data_AF-A0A936HCI4-F1
#
_entry.id   AF-A0A936HCI4-F1
#
_cell.length_a   1.000
_cell.length_b   1.000
_cell.length_c   1.000
_cell.angle_alpha   90.00
_cell.angle_beta   90.00
_cell.angle_gamma   90.00
#
_symmetry.space_group_name_H-M   'P 1'
#
loop_
_entity.id
_entity.type
_entity.pdbx_description
1 polymer ?
#
loop_
_entity_poly.entity_id
_entity_poly.type
_entity_poly.pdbx_seq_one_letter_code
_entity_poly.pdbx_strand_id
1 'polypeptide(L)'
;MGKVTIVEARGEGLYSVRLKYDLRALERELSELKRQQSEYFTLLIKAFKTRDTLSREKEEARAGLDAVIQQWTDGLLDKLTEAAPPLIPTEPNDPETGNPWADPDRAQDGPLLQAINSARSNGGVGALARKSALDTTIRRHLVALKGTSRVSHYGIDGSTAEDRARLSGYSFDGAVGIAQLLAYGARAPDAAVAQWLRHSAAVLLGAGFTDVGVYVASAPDNTYGYLWGAVLSAPGTPPPALEGEAKKDPAQEAAQQTEEKLDKIEPPRVETFQPKKLGEVAAKFGIAAAKLKAAEDELTRLYAEKLQRDGRVSDLEKLKAKVEQPFDCWACFPDSAYAPGDTADAAEIPGFWNDEPTPRETTMGIRFDPEFRVPERQVSYYERKINLIPAGLPTGQLRHALTMSGPALFLAVALEPGALRWKPCWRYGTITAKNGDSCDVDLEAETARLLSNEKEMALDGDADLTLADVPIWYPPCNGAVFQIGDEVLLWFDGWTRAKPKVIGFRREPKPVAQGRQSWRDI
;
A
#
# COMPACT_ATOMS: atom_id res chain seq x y z
N MET A 1 -32.61 -31.85 1.68
CA MET A 1 -33.10 -33.04 0.96
C MET A 1 -33.36 -32.63 -0.46
N GLY A 2 -32.78 -33.35 -1.42
CA GLY A 2 -32.64 -32.88 -2.79
C GLY A 2 -33.85 -33.20 -3.66
N LYS A 3 -34.03 -32.37 -4.68
CA LYS A 3 -34.70 -32.74 -5.93
C LYS A 3 -33.64 -32.77 -7.01
N VAL A 4 -33.84 -33.60 -8.03
CA VAL A 4 -32.95 -33.66 -9.19
C VAL A 4 -33.75 -33.53 -10.48
N THR A 5 -33.08 -33.08 -11.53
CA THR A 5 -33.56 -33.17 -12.90
C THR A 5 -32.86 -34.34 -13.57
N ILE A 6 -33.62 -35.20 -14.22
CA ILE A 6 -33.10 -36.34 -14.96
C ILE A 6 -32.46 -35.84 -16.26
N VAL A 7 -31.21 -36.21 -16.49
CA VAL A 7 -30.48 -35.87 -17.72
C VAL A 7 -30.57 -37.03 -18.71
N GLU A 8 -30.36 -38.26 -18.23
CA GLU A 8 -30.39 -39.47 -19.05
C GLU A 8 -30.73 -40.69 -18.19
N ALA A 9 -31.51 -41.62 -18.74
CA ALA A 9 -31.68 -42.95 -18.16
C ALA A 9 -30.56 -43.88 -18.67
N ARG A 10 -29.71 -44.37 -17.76
CA ARG A 10 -28.58 -45.26 -18.10
C ARG A 10 -28.93 -46.75 -18.03
N GLY A 11 -30.11 -47.08 -17.50
CA GLY A 11 -30.70 -48.42 -17.46
C GLY A 11 -30.82 -49.00 -16.04
N GLU A 12 -31.79 -49.89 -15.84
CA GLU A 12 -32.01 -50.68 -14.61
C GLU A 12 -32.04 -49.87 -13.29
N GLY A 13 -32.55 -48.64 -13.34
CA GLY A 13 -32.63 -47.74 -12.19
C GLY A 13 -31.40 -46.83 -12.01
N LEU A 14 -30.40 -46.88 -12.89
CA LEU A 14 -29.29 -45.91 -12.92
C LEU A 14 -29.64 -44.72 -13.81
N TYR A 15 -29.40 -43.51 -13.32
CA TYR A 15 -29.66 -42.26 -14.03
C TYR A 15 -28.45 -41.34 -13.98
N SER A 16 -28.26 -40.55 -15.03
CA SER A 16 -27.49 -39.32 -14.98
C SER A 16 -28.43 -38.18 -14.59
N VAL A 17 -28.08 -37.43 -13.55
CA VAL A 17 -28.96 -36.42 -12.94
C VAL A 17 -28.22 -35.13 -12.62
N ARG A 18 -28.97 -34.03 -12.53
CA ARG A 18 -28.48 -32.74 -12.05
C ARG A 18 -29.23 -32.35 -10.78
N LEU A 19 -28.50 -31.91 -9.75
CA LEU A 19 -29.13 -31.38 -8.53
C LEU A 19 -29.93 -30.11 -8.82
N LYS A 20 -31.15 -30.04 -8.30
CA LYS A 20 -32.03 -28.88 -8.45
C LYS A 20 -31.81 -27.91 -7.28
N TYR A 21 -30.81 -27.04 -7.41
CA TYR A 21 -30.55 -25.96 -6.46
C TYR A 21 -31.53 -24.80 -6.62
N ASP A 22 -31.86 -24.10 -5.53
CA ASP A 22 -32.50 -22.77 -5.60
C ASP A 22 -31.44 -21.71 -5.93
N LEU A 23 -31.32 -21.39 -7.22
CA LEU A 23 -30.32 -20.44 -7.73
C LEU A 23 -30.85 -19.01 -7.85
N ARG A 24 -32.10 -18.73 -7.45
CA ARG A 24 -32.73 -17.42 -7.67
C ARG A 24 -31.94 -16.26 -7.06
N ALA A 25 -31.38 -16.46 -5.87
CA ALA A 25 -30.57 -15.43 -5.21
C ALA A 25 -29.23 -15.21 -5.93
N LEU A 26 -28.59 -16.29 -6.39
CA LEU A 26 -27.35 -16.24 -7.18
C LEU A 26 -27.56 -15.52 -8.50
N GLU A 27 -28.62 -15.86 -9.23
CA GLU A 27 -28.91 -15.26 -10.53
C GLU A 27 -29.28 -13.77 -10.41
N ARG A 28 -29.98 -13.39 -9.34
CA ARG A 28 -30.21 -11.97 -9.01
C ARG A 28 -28.91 -11.23 -8.74
N GLU A 29 -28.02 -11.79 -7.92
CA GLU A 29 -26.72 -11.17 -7.64
C GLU A 29 -25.87 -11.04 -8.90
N LEU A 30 -25.78 -12.10 -9.70
CA LEU A 30 -24.99 -12.13 -10.93
C LEU A 30 -25.52 -11.15 -11.98
N SER A 31 -26.84 -11.04 -12.14
CA SER A 31 -27.45 -10.05 -13.06
C SER A 31 -27.19 -8.62 -12.60
N GLU A 32 -27.29 -8.34 -11.30
CA GLU A 32 -26.99 -7.02 -10.74
C GLU A 32 -25.52 -6.65 -10.89
N LEU A 33 -24.59 -7.57 -10.60
CA LEU A 33 -23.16 -7.35 -10.80
C LEU A 33 -22.81 -7.09 -12.27
N LYS A 34 -23.42 -7.82 -13.21
CA LYS A 34 -23.22 -7.59 -14.65
C LYS A 34 -23.76 -6.24 -15.11
N ARG A 35 -24.92 -5.81 -14.59
CA ARG A 35 -25.46 -4.46 -14.83
C ARG A 35 -24.51 -3.38 -14.33
N GLN A 36 -24.03 -3.52 -13.09
CA GLN A 36 -23.07 -2.60 -12.49
C GLN A 36 -21.77 -2.53 -13.28
N GLN A 37 -21.23 -3.66 -13.78
CA GLN A 37 -20.03 -3.67 -14.62
C GLN A 37 -20.17 -2.75 -15.84
N SER A 38 -21.31 -2.79 -16.55
CA SER A 38 -21.55 -1.92 -17.72
C SER A 38 -21.53 -0.43 -17.35
N GLU A 39 -22.17 -0.05 -16.26
CA GLU A 39 -22.16 1.33 -15.74
C GLU A 39 -20.75 1.75 -15.31
N TYR A 40 -20.02 0.82 -14.70
CA TYR A 40 -18.68 1.04 -14.17
C TYR A 40 -17.61 1.22 -15.26
N PHE A 41 -17.72 0.51 -16.39
CA PHE A 41 -16.87 0.76 -17.56
C PHE A 41 -17.00 2.19 -18.08
N THR A 42 -18.21 2.73 -18.09
CA THR A 42 -18.45 4.12 -18.51
C THR A 42 -17.80 5.11 -17.53
N LEU A 43 -17.86 4.82 -16.23
CA LEU A 43 -17.20 5.62 -15.20
C LEU A 43 -15.67 5.62 -15.35
N LEU A 44 -15.06 4.44 -15.56
CA LEU A 44 -13.62 4.32 -15.78
C LEU A 44 -13.14 5.12 -17.01
N ILE A 45 -13.88 5.07 -18.12
CA ILE A 45 -13.56 5.87 -19.32
C ILE A 45 -13.57 7.37 -18.99
N LYS A 46 -14.54 7.85 -18.22
CA LYS A 46 -14.62 9.26 -17.79
C LYS A 46 -13.44 9.63 -16.87
N ALA A 47 -13.10 8.76 -15.93
CA ALA A 47 -11.97 8.97 -15.02
C ALA A 47 -10.64 9.04 -15.78
N PHE A 48 -10.41 8.17 -16.77
CA PHE A 48 -9.23 8.22 -17.63
C PHE A 48 -9.13 9.52 -18.43
N LYS A 49 -10.23 9.96 -19.04
CA LYS A 49 -10.26 11.25 -19.74
C LYS A 49 -9.90 12.42 -18.81
N THR A 50 -10.41 12.38 -17.57
CA THR A 50 -10.12 13.40 -16.56
C THR A 50 -8.63 13.40 -16.19
N ARG A 51 -8.02 12.22 -15.96
CA ARG A 51 -6.58 12.09 -15.72
C ARG A 51 -5.78 12.67 -16.88
N ASP A 52 -6.13 12.36 -18.12
CA ASP A 52 -5.42 12.87 -19.30
C ASP A 52 -5.47 14.39 -19.41
N THR A 53 -6.63 15.00 -19.14
CA THR A 53 -6.77 16.46 -19.06
C THR A 53 -5.87 17.04 -17.96
N LEU A 54 -5.88 16.46 -16.75
CA LEU A 54 -5.07 16.93 -15.64
C LEU A 54 -3.55 16.74 -15.89
N SER A 55 -3.16 15.70 -16.63
CA SER A 55 -1.77 15.50 -17.03
C SER A 55 -1.30 16.64 -17.94
N ARG A 56 -2.12 17.03 -18.92
CA ARG A 56 -1.82 18.17 -19.79
C ARG A 56 -1.75 19.48 -19.00
N GLU A 57 -2.68 19.73 -18.07
CA GLU A 57 -2.63 20.91 -17.20
C GLU A 57 -1.33 20.96 -16.36
N LYS A 58 -0.86 19.82 -15.86
CA LYS A 58 0.42 19.72 -15.13
C LYS A 58 1.61 20.01 -16.05
N GLU A 59 1.62 19.49 -17.27
CA GLU A 59 2.67 19.75 -18.26
C GLU A 59 2.73 21.24 -18.63
N GLU A 60 1.58 21.88 -18.86
CA GLU A 60 1.48 23.33 -19.12
C GLU A 60 1.99 24.15 -17.92
N ALA A 61 1.60 23.79 -16.69
CA ALA A 61 2.09 24.45 -15.48
C ALA A 61 3.60 24.27 -15.30
N ARG A 62 4.15 23.10 -15.68
CA ARG A 62 5.58 22.84 -15.66
C ARG A 62 6.33 23.70 -16.65
N ALA A 63 5.83 23.81 -17.89
CA ALA A 63 6.41 24.68 -18.91
C ALA A 63 6.42 26.14 -18.46
N GLY A 64 5.34 26.61 -17.80
CA GLY A 64 5.30 27.94 -17.21
C GLY A 64 6.35 28.16 -16.11
N LEU A 65 6.59 27.15 -15.26
CA LEU A 65 7.63 27.21 -14.23
C LEU A 65 9.03 27.26 -14.84
N ASP A 66 9.31 26.39 -15.80
CA ASP A 66 10.60 26.31 -16.48
C ASP A 66 10.91 27.62 -17.22
N ALA A 67 9.90 28.28 -17.81
CA ALA A 67 10.06 29.59 -18.45
C ALA A 67 10.46 30.70 -17.45
N VAL A 68 9.87 30.75 -16.25
CA VAL A 68 10.24 31.73 -15.21
C VAL A 68 11.65 31.47 -14.68
N ILE A 69 12.02 30.20 -14.51
CA ILE A 69 13.39 29.81 -14.10
C ILE A 69 14.39 30.26 -15.16
N GLN A 70 14.08 30.07 -16.44
CA GLN A 70 14.98 30.50 -17.50
C GLN A 70 15.15 32.03 -17.55
N GLN A 71 14.04 32.76 -17.52
CA GLN A 71 14.09 34.23 -17.47
C GLN A 71 14.96 34.74 -16.31
N TRP A 72 14.90 34.08 -15.15
CA TRP A 72 15.73 34.45 -14.01
C TRP A 72 17.21 34.13 -14.24
N THR A 73 17.50 32.97 -14.83
CA THR A 73 18.86 32.52 -15.15
C THR A 73 19.52 33.49 -16.13
N ASP A 74 18.82 33.88 -17.18
CA ASP A 74 19.28 34.87 -18.16
C ASP A 74 19.59 36.21 -17.48
N GLY A 75 18.68 36.71 -16.63
CA GLY A 75 18.89 37.97 -15.90
C GLY A 75 20.03 37.93 -14.88
N LEU A 76 20.37 36.76 -14.32
CA LEU A 76 21.56 36.58 -13.49
C LEU A 76 22.85 36.59 -14.32
N LEU A 77 22.82 35.97 -15.50
CA LEU A 77 23.96 35.92 -16.41
C LEU A 77 24.31 37.33 -16.95
N ASP A 78 23.30 38.12 -17.30
CA ASP A 78 23.46 39.52 -17.72
C ASP A 78 24.14 40.35 -16.63
N LYS A 79 23.72 40.19 -15.36
CA LYS A 79 24.34 40.90 -14.22
C LYS A 79 25.76 40.46 -13.92
N LEU A 80 26.07 39.17 -14.12
CA LEU A 80 27.42 38.65 -13.91
C LEU A 80 28.42 39.19 -14.94
N THR A 81 27.94 39.48 -16.16
CA THR A 81 28.76 39.97 -17.27
C THR A 81 28.88 41.50 -17.34
N GLU A 82 28.15 42.23 -16.50
CA GLU A 82 28.25 43.69 -16.38
C GLU A 82 29.54 44.10 -15.65
N ALA A 83 30.46 44.77 -16.36
CA ALA A 83 31.72 45.29 -15.81
C ALA A 83 31.46 46.28 -14.65
N ALA A 84 32.21 46.14 -13.55
CA ALA A 84 32.05 47.03 -12.41
C ALA A 84 32.47 48.47 -12.77
N PRO A 85 31.66 49.50 -12.44
CA PRO A 85 32.01 50.89 -12.74
C PRO A 85 33.28 51.30 -12.00
N PRO A 86 34.19 52.08 -12.60
CA PRO A 86 35.44 52.49 -11.96
C PRO A 86 35.18 53.38 -10.74
N LEU A 87 35.89 53.14 -9.64
CA LEU A 87 35.91 54.04 -8.47
C LEU A 87 36.80 55.25 -8.78
N ILE A 88 36.21 56.33 -9.31
CA ILE A 88 36.94 57.55 -9.66
C ILE A 88 37.00 58.48 -8.44
N PRO A 89 38.19 59.00 -8.05
CA PRO A 89 38.30 60.01 -7.00
C PRO A 89 37.45 61.25 -7.31
N THR A 90 36.67 61.72 -6.34
CA THR A 90 35.88 62.97 -6.47
C THR A 90 36.76 64.21 -6.50
N GLU A 91 37.95 64.14 -5.88
CA GLU A 91 38.96 65.20 -5.89
C GLU A 91 40.26 64.73 -6.53
N PRO A 92 40.94 65.57 -7.34
CA PRO A 92 42.16 65.16 -8.05
C PRO A 92 43.36 64.88 -7.15
N ASN A 93 43.42 65.50 -5.96
CA ASN A 93 44.55 65.44 -5.03
C ASN A 93 44.14 64.81 -3.69
N ASP A 94 45.09 64.13 -3.05
CA ASP A 94 44.94 63.54 -1.72
C ASP A 94 44.86 64.67 -0.65
N PRO A 95 43.76 64.79 0.10
CA PRO A 95 43.58 65.85 1.10
C PRO A 95 44.58 65.74 2.28
N GLU A 96 45.22 64.58 2.49
CA GLU A 96 46.25 64.40 3.51
C GLU A 96 47.63 64.89 3.05
N THR A 97 47.91 64.90 1.74
CA THR A 97 49.26 65.20 1.21
C THR A 97 49.32 66.41 0.26
N GLY A 98 48.19 66.86 -0.26
CA GLY A 98 48.09 67.95 -1.24
C GLY A 98 48.57 67.60 -2.66
N ASN A 99 49.01 66.37 -2.91
CA ASN A 99 49.51 65.90 -4.20
C ASN A 99 48.47 65.01 -4.92
N PRO A 100 48.59 64.77 -6.25
CA PRO A 100 47.75 63.79 -6.94
C PRO A 100 47.79 62.42 -6.27
N TRP A 101 46.66 61.71 -6.25
CA TRP A 101 46.57 60.39 -5.64
C TRP A 101 47.59 59.42 -6.26
N ALA A 102 48.55 58.93 -5.46
CA ALA A 102 49.46 57.88 -5.87
C ALA A 102 48.76 56.52 -6.09
N ASP A 103 47.63 56.33 -5.40
CA ASP A 103 46.72 55.18 -5.54
C ASP A 103 45.29 55.73 -5.51
N PRO A 104 44.59 55.81 -6.67
CA PRO A 104 43.24 56.36 -6.76
C PRO A 104 42.22 55.65 -5.86
N ASP A 105 42.42 54.36 -5.56
CA ASP A 105 41.49 53.59 -4.72
C ASP A 105 41.46 54.13 -3.28
N ARG A 106 42.55 54.76 -2.81
CA ARG A 106 42.63 55.37 -1.46
C ARG A 106 41.66 56.53 -1.26
N ALA A 107 41.12 57.11 -2.33
CA ALA A 107 40.06 58.10 -2.23
C ALA A 107 38.80 57.55 -1.53
N GLN A 108 38.62 56.21 -1.51
CA GLN A 108 37.50 55.54 -0.85
C GLN A 108 37.72 55.22 0.63
N ASP A 109 38.95 55.35 1.14
CA ASP A 109 39.27 55.03 2.52
C ASP A 109 38.53 55.94 3.52
N GLY A 110 38.47 57.24 3.23
CA GLY A 110 37.74 58.23 4.04
C GLY A 110 36.23 57.96 4.08
N PRO A 111 35.56 57.83 2.91
CA PRO A 111 34.17 57.39 2.83
C PRO A 111 33.89 56.06 3.54
N LEU A 112 34.80 55.08 3.44
CA LEU A 112 34.68 53.80 4.13
C LEU A 112 34.75 53.94 5.65
N LEU A 113 35.69 54.74 6.16
CA LEU A 113 35.76 55.05 7.60
C LEU A 113 34.49 55.76 8.07
N GLN A 114 33.96 56.71 7.30
CA GLN A 114 32.73 57.40 7.62
C GLN A 114 31.54 56.44 7.69
N ALA A 115 31.41 55.52 6.72
CA ALA A 115 30.37 54.49 6.73
C ALA A 115 30.49 53.56 7.95
N ILE A 116 31.71 53.13 8.30
CA ILE A 116 31.98 52.32 9.50
C ILE A 116 31.54 53.06 10.77
N ASN A 117 31.96 54.31 10.94
CA ASN A 117 31.63 55.09 12.13
C ASN A 117 30.15 55.48 12.20
N SER A 118 29.49 55.66 11.05
CA SER A 118 28.04 55.87 10.99
C SER A 118 27.29 54.61 11.43
N ALA A 119 27.70 53.42 10.96
CA ALA A 119 27.14 52.15 11.41
C ALA A 119 27.35 51.92 12.92
N ARG A 120 28.55 52.24 13.44
CA ARG A 120 28.87 52.14 14.88
C ARG A 120 28.05 53.10 15.73
N SER A 121 27.91 54.36 15.30
CA SER A 121 27.03 55.34 15.95
C SER A 121 25.57 54.88 15.97
N ASN A 122 25.07 54.33 14.87
CA ASN A 122 23.71 53.77 14.81
C ASN A 122 23.53 52.55 15.71
N GLY A 123 24.59 51.77 15.93
CA GLY A 123 24.63 50.66 16.87
C GLY A 123 24.87 51.06 18.32
N GLY A 124 24.98 52.36 18.63
CA GLY A 124 25.19 52.87 19.98
C GLY A 124 26.61 52.65 20.53
N VAL A 125 27.60 52.40 19.67
CA VAL A 125 29.00 52.17 20.07
C VAL A 125 29.94 53.27 19.54
N GLY A 126 31.02 53.53 20.28
CA GLY A 126 31.94 54.64 19.99
C GLY A 126 32.62 54.56 18.62
N ALA A 127 32.87 55.72 18.03
CA ALA A 127 33.59 55.84 16.76
C ALA A 127 35.05 55.36 16.88
N LEU A 128 35.57 54.79 15.81
CA LEU A 128 36.95 54.32 15.71
C LEU A 128 37.87 55.43 15.18
N ALA A 129 39.06 55.51 15.75
CA ALA A 129 40.13 56.39 15.30
C ALA A 129 40.99 55.70 14.23
N ARG A 130 41.19 56.35 13.08
CA ARG A 130 42.02 55.79 12.01
C ARG A 130 43.51 55.79 12.40
N LYS A 131 44.22 54.70 12.12
CA LYS A 131 45.67 54.56 12.37
C LYS A 131 46.41 54.10 11.11
N SER A 132 47.43 54.85 10.70
CA SER A 132 48.23 54.58 9.50
C SER A 132 48.96 53.22 9.52
N ALA A 133 49.36 52.74 10.69
CA ALA A 133 49.95 51.41 10.85
C ALA A 133 48.93 50.28 10.55
N LEU A 134 47.67 50.47 10.94
CA LEU A 134 46.58 49.54 10.63
C LEU A 134 46.14 49.67 9.17
N ASP A 135 46.16 50.86 8.57
CA ASP A 135 45.94 51.02 7.12
C ASP A 135 46.99 50.22 6.33
N THR A 136 48.26 50.32 6.72
CA THR A 136 49.36 49.55 6.11
C THR A 136 49.14 48.05 6.24
N THR A 137 48.61 47.61 7.39
CA THR A 137 48.29 46.20 7.68
C THR A 137 47.28 45.62 6.70
N ILE A 138 46.13 46.30 6.53
CA ILE A 138 45.07 45.83 5.65
C ILE A 138 45.41 46.04 4.17
N ARG A 139 46.13 47.11 3.84
CA ARG A 139 46.63 47.38 2.49
C ARG A 139 47.53 46.27 1.97
N ARG A 140 48.54 45.87 2.75
CA ARG A 140 49.44 44.77 2.37
C ARG A 140 48.67 43.49 2.06
N HIS A 141 47.65 43.19 2.87
CA HIS A 141 46.80 42.01 2.68
C HIS A 141 45.99 42.07 1.38
N LEU A 142 45.25 43.16 1.15
CA LEU A 142 44.38 43.28 -0.02
C LEU A 142 45.15 43.41 -1.33
N VAL A 143 46.29 44.12 -1.34
CA VAL A 143 47.17 44.20 -2.53
C VAL A 143 47.72 42.81 -2.89
N ALA A 144 48.09 41.99 -1.90
CA ALA A 144 48.51 40.62 -2.16
C ALA A 144 47.38 39.77 -2.75
N LEU A 145 46.14 39.95 -2.29
CA LEU A 145 44.98 39.21 -2.78
C LEU A 145 44.46 39.69 -4.15
N LYS A 146 44.68 40.96 -4.50
CA LYS A 146 44.18 41.61 -5.74
C LYS A 146 44.48 40.81 -7.02
N GLY A 147 45.68 40.24 -7.15
CA GLY A 147 46.09 39.45 -8.32
C GLY A 147 45.75 37.96 -8.24
N THR A 148 44.94 37.54 -7.28
CA THR A 148 44.58 36.12 -7.05
C THR A 148 43.07 35.95 -7.01
N SER A 149 42.57 34.74 -7.24
CA SER A 149 41.15 34.41 -6.99
C SER A 149 40.87 33.99 -5.54
N ARG A 150 41.78 34.28 -4.59
CA ARG A 150 41.66 33.82 -3.20
C ARG A 150 40.85 34.79 -2.35
N VAL A 151 39.96 34.24 -1.53
CA VAL A 151 39.25 34.93 -0.44
C VAL A 151 39.73 34.31 0.87
N SER A 152 40.47 35.08 1.68
CA SER A 152 41.15 34.55 2.86
C SER A 152 41.49 35.65 3.86
N HIS A 153 41.40 35.33 5.16
CA HIS A 153 41.92 36.15 6.26
C HIS A 153 43.44 35.99 6.47
N TYR A 154 44.00 34.87 5.99
CA TYR A 154 45.44 34.60 6.00
C TYR A 154 46.10 35.18 4.75
N GLY A 155 47.29 35.75 4.93
CA GLY A 155 48.13 36.20 3.83
C GLY A 155 48.56 35.03 2.94
N ILE A 156 49.02 35.33 1.73
CA ILE A 156 49.55 34.30 0.80
C ILE A 156 50.74 33.55 1.43
N ASP A 157 51.50 34.25 2.25
CA ASP A 157 52.63 33.76 3.06
C ASP A 157 52.20 33.05 4.36
N GLY A 158 50.90 32.92 4.63
CA GLY A 158 50.36 32.32 5.85
C GLY A 158 50.22 33.30 7.03
N SER A 159 50.59 34.57 6.87
CA SER A 159 50.50 35.57 7.95
C SER A 159 49.07 35.79 8.45
N THR A 160 48.92 35.97 9.76
CA THR A 160 47.66 36.43 10.38
C THR A 160 47.54 37.96 10.34
N ALA A 161 46.36 38.50 10.65
CA ALA A 161 46.18 39.95 10.80
C ALA A 161 47.06 40.53 11.92
N GLU A 162 47.30 39.76 12.99
CA GLU A 162 48.17 40.12 14.10
C GLU A 162 49.63 40.24 13.67
N ASP A 163 50.13 39.25 12.92
CA ASP A 163 51.49 39.27 12.39
C ASP A 163 51.69 40.54 11.54
N ARG A 164 50.75 40.82 10.63
CA ARG A 164 50.81 41.99 9.74
C ARG A 164 50.75 43.32 10.49
N ALA A 165 50.01 43.40 11.59
CA ALA A 165 49.94 44.60 12.42
C ALA A 165 51.24 44.86 13.18
N ARG A 166 51.84 43.81 13.75
CA ARG A 166 53.17 43.90 14.39
C ARG A 166 54.25 44.29 13.39
N LEU A 167 54.22 43.69 12.20
CA LEU A 167 55.08 44.03 11.05
C LEU A 167 54.88 45.45 10.52
N SER A 168 53.75 46.10 10.85
CA SER A 168 53.46 47.49 10.50
C SER A 168 53.73 48.45 11.66
N GLY A 169 54.30 47.96 12.77
CA GLY A 169 54.68 48.76 13.93
C GLY A 169 53.53 49.08 14.89
N TYR A 170 52.38 48.41 14.78
CA TYR A 170 51.25 48.63 15.68
C TYR A 170 51.32 47.68 16.90
N SER A 171 51.32 48.25 18.11
CA SER A 171 51.19 47.52 19.37
C SER A 171 49.74 47.53 19.85
N PHE A 172 49.16 46.36 20.04
CA PHE A 172 47.75 46.19 20.42
C PHE A 172 47.60 45.56 21.80
N ASP A 173 46.46 45.81 22.44
CA ASP A 173 46.07 45.15 23.69
C ASP A 173 45.79 43.66 23.41
N GLY A 174 46.55 42.77 24.07
CA GLY A 174 46.41 41.32 23.90
C GLY A 174 45.07 40.76 24.38
N ALA A 175 44.34 41.45 25.25
CA ALA A 175 43.00 41.05 25.68
C ALA A 175 41.90 41.42 24.67
N VAL A 176 42.11 42.49 23.89
CA VAL A 176 41.19 42.94 22.82
C VAL A 176 41.52 42.29 21.48
N GLY A 177 42.81 42.08 21.21
CA GLY A 177 43.32 41.46 19.98
C GLY A 177 43.14 42.31 18.72
N ILE A 178 43.18 41.63 17.57
CA ILE A 178 42.98 42.23 16.25
C ILE A 178 41.86 41.50 15.52
N ALA A 179 40.93 42.26 14.97
CA ALA A 179 39.90 41.73 14.08
C ALA A 179 40.08 42.24 12.65
N GLN A 180 39.82 41.38 11.67
CA GLN A 180 39.88 41.73 10.25
C GLN A 180 38.52 41.50 9.60
N LEU A 181 37.97 42.55 9.00
CA LEU A 181 36.76 42.53 8.20
C LEU A 181 37.14 42.61 6.72
N LEU A 182 36.54 41.76 5.90
CA LEU A 182 36.76 41.69 4.46
C LEU A 182 35.42 41.66 3.73
N ALA A 183 35.24 42.50 2.71
CA ALA A 183 34.07 42.49 1.84
C ALA A 183 34.53 42.46 0.38
N TYR A 184 34.02 41.49 -0.36
CA TYR A 184 34.38 41.24 -1.75
C TYR A 184 33.18 41.58 -2.64
N GLY A 185 33.40 42.35 -3.70
CA GLY A 185 32.37 42.66 -4.71
C GLY A 185 31.36 43.73 -4.35
N ALA A 186 31.49 44.37 -3.19
CA ALA A 186 30.75 45.59 -2.90
C ALA A 186 31.15 46.69 -3.89
N ARG A 187 30.17 47.41 -4.46
CA ARG A 187 30.40 48.49 -5.44
C ARG A 187 30.46 49.89 -4.80
N ALA A 188 30.34 50.01 -3.48
CA ALA A 188 30.39 51.27 -2.73
C ALA A 188 30.76 51.02 -1.25
N PRO A 189 31.30 52.03 -0.53
CA PRO A 189 31.64 51.90 0.89
C PRO A 189 30.48 51.45 1.78
N ASP A 190 29.29 52.04 1.61
CA ASP A 190 28.09 51.66 2.38
C ASP A 190 27.66 50.21 2.11
N ALA A 191 27.86 49.72 0.88
CA ALA A 191 27.54 48.33 0.54
C ALA A 191 28.50 47.34 1.22
N ALA A 192 29.77 47.70 1.37
CA ALA A 192 30.76 46.91 2.11
C ALA A 192 30.43 46.86 3.60
N VAL A 193 30.08 48.01 4.19
CA VAL A 193 29.64 48.08 5.60
C VAL A 193 28.33 47.32 5.82
N ALA A 194 27.36 47.43 4.91
CA ALA A 194 26.13 46.65 4.97
C ALA A 194 26.40 45.14 4.89
N GLN A 195 27.41 44.71 4.13
CA GLN A 195 27.85 43.31 4.10
C GLN A 195 28.43 42.86 5.44
N TRP A 196 29.28 43.68 6.08
CA TRP A 196 29.79 43.39 7.42
C TRP A 196 28.71 43.41 8.50
N LEU A 197 27.72 44.30 8.43
CA LEU A 197 26.57 44.29 9.34
C LEU A 197 25.72 43.01 9.20
N ARG A 198 25.73 42.33 8.05
CA ARG A 198 25.03 41.05 7.90
C ARG A 198 25.82 39.86 8.45
N HIS A 199 27.14 39.85 8.26
CA HIS A 199 27.96 38.65 8.47
C HIS A 199 28.96 38.76 9.62
N SER A 200 29.24 39.97 10.10
CA SER A 200 30.30 40.27 11.07
C SER A 200 29.90 41.44 12.00
N ALA A 201 28.60 41.63 12.26
CA ALA A 201 28.10 42.74 13.08
C ALA A 201 28.72 42.76 14.48
N ALA A 202 28.88 41.59 15.10
CA ALA A 202 29.50 41.47 16.43
C ALA A 202 30.94 42.02 16.45
N VAL A 203 31.67 41.89 15.35
CA VAL A 203 33.04 42.42 15.20
C VAL A 203 33.00 43.91 14.90
N LEU A 204 32.20 44.33 13.91
CA LEU A 204 32.09 45.74 13.51
C LEU A 204 31.56 46.64 14.64
N LEU A 205 30.66 46.12 15.47
CA LEU A 205 30.05 46.82 16.61
C LEU A 205 30.70 46.45 17.95
N GLY A 206 31.85 45.78 17.95
CA GLY A 206 32.59 45.46 19.18
C GLY A 206 33.02 46.73 19.90
N ALA A 207 32.53 46.93 21.13
CA ALA A 207 32.81 48.13 21.93
C ALA A 207 34.26 48.22 22.43
N GLY A 208 34.97 47.08 22.50
CA GLY A 208 36.39 47.05 22.90
C GLY A 208 37.36 47.61 21.86
N PHE A 209 36.94 47.76 20.60
CA PHE A 209 37.76 48.35 19.55
C PHE A 209 37.68 49.88 19.58
N THR A 210 38.84 50.53 19.55
CA THR A 210 38.96 52.00 19.52
C THR A 210 39.69 52.51 18.27
N ASP A 211 40.50 51.65 17.64
CA ASP A 211 41.36 51.99 16.51
C ASP A 211 40.99 51.16 15.27
N VAL A 212 41.15 51.75 14.09
CA VAL A 212 40.87 51.09 12.81
C VAL A 212 41.88 51.45 11.73
N GLY A 213 42.17 50.50 10.86
CA GLY A 213 42.77 50.75 9.54
C GLY A 213 41.83 50.27 8.46
N VAL A 214 41.75 51.01 7.36
CA VAL A 214 40.87 50.72 6.23
C VAL A 214 41.65 50.79 4.93
N TYR A 215 41.28 49.93 3.98
CA TYR A 215 41.81 50.01 2.62
C TYR A 215 40.83 49.41 1.62
N VAL A 216 40.86 49.94 0.41
CA VAL A 216 40.12 49.46 -0.75
C VAL A 216 41.09 49.18 -1.88
N ALA A 217 40.89 48.06 -2.57
CA ALA A 217 41.62 47.72 -3.78
C ALA A 217 40.64 47.42 -4.92
N SER A 218 40.73 48.17 -6.01
CA SER A 218 40.21 47.77 -7.31
C SER A 218 40.97 46.53 -7.76
N ALA A 219 40.26 45.48 -8.14
CA ALA A 219 40.82 44.18 -8.49
C ALA A 219 40.13 43.64 -9.75
N PRO A 220 40.36 44.25 -10.94
CA PRO A 220 39.70 43.85 -12.17
C PRO A 220 40.02 42.41 -12.60
N ASP A 221 41.19 41.89 -12.22
CA ASP A 221 41.61 40.50 -12.49
C ASP A 221 41.10 39.50 -11.44
N ASN A 222 40.44 39.99 -10.38
CA ASN A 222 39.78 39.18 -9.38
C ASN A 222 38.29 39.07 -9.72
N THR A 223 37.71 37.87 -9.58
CA THR A 223 36.29 37.58 -9.89
C THR A 223 35.30 38.52 -9.20
N TYR A 224 35.69 39.15 -8.08
CA TYR A 224 34.84 40.06 -7.32
C TYR A 224 35.01 41.54 -7.70
N GLY A 225 35.99 41.93 -8.51
CA GLY A 225 36.18 43.31 -8.99
C GLY A 225 36.67 44.33 -7.95
N TYR A 226 36.19 44.29 -6.71
CA TYR A 226 36.60 45.18 -5.62
C TYR A 226 36.82 44.41 -4.31
N LEU A 227 37.90 44.75 -3.60
CA LEU A 227 38.24 44.20 -2.29
C LEU A 227 38.22 45.33 -1.26
N TRP A 228 37.39 45.19 -0.23
CA TRP A 228 37.25 46.15 0.86
C TRP A 228 37.73 45.50 2.15
N GLY A 229 38.46 46.25 2.98
CA GLY A 229 38.98 45.71 4.21
C GLY A 229 39.05 46.73 5.34
N ALA A 230 38.80 46.26 6.55
CA ALA A 230 39.05 47.00 7.77
C ALA A 230 39.76 46.10 8.80
N VAL A 231 40.68 46.67 9.56
CA VAL A 231 41.35 46.02 10.70
C VAL A 231 41.06 46.83 11.94
N LEU A 232 40.41 46.22 12.93
CA LEU A 232 39.96 46.85 14.16
C LEU A 232 40.81 46.35 15.33
N SER A 233 41.18 47.25 16.25
CA SER A 233 41.96 46.91 17.44
C SER A 233 41.82 47.98 18.54
N ALA A 234 42.56 47.82 19.63
CA ALA A 234 42.80 48.83 20.66
C ALA A 234 44.29 48.88 21.00
N PRO A 235 44.87 50.06 21.32
CA PRO A 235 46.29 50.20 21.58
C PRO A 235 46.70 49.51 22.89
N GLY A 236 47.88 48.89 22.92
CA GLY A 236 48.43 48.23 24.11
C GLY A 236 49.90 48.54 24.36
N THR A 237 50.41 48.21 25.55
CA THR A 237 51.84 48.31 25.90
C THR A 237 52.64 47.10 25.40
N PRO A 238 53.93 47.25 25.00
CA PRO A 238 54.75 46.14 24.50
C PRO A 238 54.94 45.07 25.60
N PRO A 239 54.74 43.77 25.30
CA PRO A 239 54.83 42.72 26.31
C PRO A 239 56.29 42.29 26.60
N PRO A 240 56.63 41.87 27.83
CA PRO A 240 57.82 41.06 28.12
C PRO A 240 57.67 39.61 27.63
N ALA A 241 58.81 38.91 27.46
CA ALA A 241 58.91 37.59 26.84
C ALA A 241 58.16 36.45 27.57
N LEU A 242 57.72 35.47 26.77
CA LEU A 242 56.74 34.39 27.03
C LEU A 242 57.24 33.21 27.88
N GLU A 243 56.32 32.59 28.63
CA GLU A 243 56.29 31.13 28.88
C GLU A 243 54.83 30.60 29.00
N GLY A 244 54.50 29.53 28.25
CA GLY A 244 53.89 28.30 28.80
C GLY A 244 52.35 28.05 28.82
N GLU A 245 51.90 27.26 27.83
CA GLU A 245 50.92 26.15 27.88
C GLU A 245 49.38 26.35 27.86
N ALA A 246 48.74 25.55 26.99
CA ALA A 246 47.31 25.51 26.69
C ALA A 246 46.51 24.57 27.61
N LYS A 247 45.32 25.02 28.04
CA LYS A 247 44.27 24.18 28.66
C LYS A 247 42.91 24.46 28.01
N LYS A 248 42.13 23.38 27.81
CA LYS A 248 40.79 23.36 27.18
C LYS A 248 39.71 24.02 28.06
N ASP A 249 38.71 24.61 27.40
CA ASP A 249 37.73 25.55 27.97
C ASP A 249 36.35 24.89 28.28
N PRO A 250 35.85 24.96 29.53
CA PRO A 250 34.50 24.57 29.95
C PRO A 250 33.34 25.43 29.39
N ALA A 251 33.59 26.45 28.56
CA ALA A 251 32.56 27.22 27.84
C ALA A 251 31.75 26.39 26.83
N GLN A 252 32.26 25.22 26.43
CA GLN A 252 31.53 24.26 25.60
C GLN A 252 30.31 23.65 26.32
N GLU A 253 30.27 23.66 27.66
CA GLU A 253 29.11 23.21 28.47
C GLU A 253 28.14 24.36 28.81
N ALA A 254 28.59 25.62 28.80
CA ALA A 254 27.71 26.79 29.00
C ALA A 254 26.97 27.22 27.72
N ALA A 255 27.52 26.92 26.54
CA ALA A 255 26.88 27.16 25.25
C ALA A 255 25.64 26.26 25.01
N GLN A 256 25.62 25.05 25.59
CA GLN A 256 24.51 24.10 25.46
C GLN A 256 23.28 24.45 26.31
N GLN A 257 23.40 25.30 27.33
CA GLN A 257 22.26 25.62 28.22
C GLN A 257 21.51 26.91 27.86
N THR A 258 21.96 27.67 26.85
CA THR A 258 21.29 28.91 26.41
C THR A 258 20.49 28.74 25.13
N GLU A 259 20.54 27.57 24.47
CA GLU A 259 19.78 27.25 23.25
C GLU A 259 18.26 27.08 23.47
N GLU A 260 17.77 27.04 24.71
CA GLU A 260 16.34 26.84 25.00
C GLU A 260 15.49 28.13 25.11
N LYS A 261 16.02 29.31 24.77
CA LYS A 261 15.19 30.52 24.61
C LYS A 261 15.57 31.34 23.38
N LEU A 262 15.16 30.85 22.22
CA LEU A 262 15.02 31.68 21.03
C LEU A 262 13.62 31.52 20.45
N ASP A 263 12.77 32.53 20.71
CA ASP A 263 11.65 32.81 19.82
C ASP A 263 12.19 33.11 18.43
N LYS A 264 11.64 32.41 17.44
CA LYS A 264 12.10 32.43 16.05
C LYS A 264 11.75 33.78 15.42
N ILE A 265 12.68 34.74 15.51
CA ILE A 265 12.59 36.00 14.78
C ILE A 265 12.62 35.67 13.28
N GLU A 266 11.56 36.04 12.55
CA GLU A 266 11.58 35.96 11.08
C GLU A 266 12.63 36.94 10.53
N PRO A 267 13.59 36.47 9.72
CA PRO A 267 14.63 37.34 9.19
C PRO A 267 14.01 38.38 8.23
N PRO A 268 14.40 39.67 8.31
CA PRO A 268 13.99 40.66 7.33
C PRO A 268 14.54 40.28 5.95
N ARG A 269 13.63 40.09 4.99
CA ARG A 269 13.97 39.86 3.59
C ARG A 269 14.49 41.17 3.00
N VAL A 270 15.80 41.20 2.73
CA VAL A 270 16.40 42.20 1.84
C VAL A 270 15.77 42.01 0.46
N GLU A 271 15.51 43.08 -0.30
CA GLU A 271 15.14 43.03 -1.72
C GLU A 271 16.27 42.39 -2.55
N THR A 272 16.45 41.09 -2.40
CA THR A 272 17.28 40.27 -3.27
C THR A 272 16.42 39.89 -4.45
N PHE A 273 16.90 40.21 -5.65
CA PHE A 273 16.47 39.82 -7.00
C PHE A 273 15.69 38.49 -7.08
N GLN A 274 14.48 38.44 -6.52
CA GLN A 274 13.56 37.33 -6.65
C GLN A 274 12.81 37.53 -7.95
N PRO A 275 12.80 36.53 -8.86
CA PRO A 275 12.00 36.63 -10.06
C PRO A 275 10.54 36.85 -9.67
N LYS A 276 9.97 37.95 -10.17
CA LYS A 276 8.54 38.23 -9.98
C LYS A 276 7.76 36.98 -10.40
N LYS A 277 6.85 36.51 -9.55
CA LYS A 277 5.92 35.38 -9.80
C LYS A 277 6.47 33.94 -9.66
N LEU A 278 7.74 33.69 -9.30
CA LEU A 278 8.23 32.31 -9.13
C LEU A 278 7.42 31.52 -8.10
N GLY A 279 7.11 32.12 -6.94
CA GLY A 279 6.28 31.48 -5.92
C GLY A 279 4.85 31.17 -6.42
N GLU A 280 4.25 32.07 -7.21
CA GLU A 280 2.92 31.88 -7.78
C GLU A 280 2.88 30.75 -8.80
N VAL A 281 3.88 30.67 -9.69
CA VAL A 281 3.95 29.64 -10.73
C VAL A 281 4.32 28.28 -10.15
N ALA A 282 5.23 28.23 -9.16
CA ALA A 282 5.53 27.01 -8.42
C ALA A 282 4.30 26.48 -7.66
N ALA A 283 3.52 27.37 -7.04
CA ALA A 283 2.26 27.00 -6.39
C ALA A 283 1.23 26.44 -7.39
N LYS A 284 1.08 27.05 -8.57
CA LYS A 284 0.21 26.53 -9.64
C LYS A 284 0.64 25.15 -10.13
N PHE A 285 1.93 24.93 -10.35
CA PHE A 285 2.46 23.61 -10.68
C PHE A 285 2.19 22.58 -9.57
N GLY A 286 2.39 22.97 -8.30
CA GLY A 286 2.06 22.12 -7.15
C GLY A 286 0.59 21.73 -7.09
N ILE A 287 -0.33 22.67 -7.33
CA ILE A 287 -1.78 22.41 -7.40
C ILE A 287 -2.11 21.46 -8.55
N ALA A 288 -1.56 21.67 -9.75
CA ALA A 288 -1.79 20.80 -10.90
C ALA A 288 -1.27 19.37 -10.66
N ALA A 289 -0.09 19.24 -10.06
CA ALA A 289 0.48 17.95 -9.67
C ALA A 289 -0.38 17.23 -8.61
N ALA A 290 -0.88 17.95 -7.60
CA ALA A 290 -1.75 17.39 -6.58
C ALA A 290 -3.10 16.91 -7.15
N LYS A 291 -3.69 17.69 -8.09
CA LYS A 291 -4.92 17.28 -8.79
C LYS A 291 -4.72 15.99 -9.60
N LEU A 292 -3.64 15.90 -10.36
CA LEU A 292 -3.33 14.68 -11.12
C LEU A 292 -3.15 13.48 -10.18
N LYS A 293 -2.40 13.65 -9.09
CA LYS A 293 -2.19 12.58 -8.11
C LYS A 293 -3.51 12.10 -7.50
N ALA A 294 -4.39 13.02 -7.11
CA ALA A 294 -5.72 12.66 -6.60
C ALA A 294 -6.56 11.87 -7.63
N ALA A 295 -6.48 12.22 -8.91
CA ALA A 295 -7.16 11.48 -9.98
C ALA A 295 -6.57 10.07 -10.20
N GLU A 296 -5.26 9.91 -10.09
CA GLU A 296 -4.59 8.61 -10.17
C GLU A 296 -4.94 7.70 -8.98
N ASP A 297 -5.03 8.26 -7.77
CA ASP A 297 -5.45 7.53 -6.57
C ASP A 297 -6.90 7.06 -6.69
N GLU A 298 -7.78 7.93 -7.20
CA GLU A 298 -9.18 7.58 -7.46
C GLU A 298 -9.30 6.49 -8.56
N LEU A 299 -8.52 6.58 -9.65
CA LEU A 299 -8.46 5.51 -10.65
C LEU A 299 -8.00 4.19 -10.03
N THR A 300 -7.00 4.22 -9.15
CA THR A 300 -6.52 3.03 -8.44
C THR A 300 -7.62 2.40 -7.60
N ARG A 301 -8.35 3.22 -6.83
CA ARG A 301 -9.54 2.78 -6.06
C ARG A 301 -10.57 2.15 -6.99
N LEU A 302 -10.88 2.80 -8.11
CA LEU A 302 -11.88 2.31 -9.05
C LEU A 302 -11.47 0.95 -9.66
N TYR A 303 -10.20 0.75 -9.98
CA TYR A 303 -9.68 -0.52 -10.49
C TYR A 303 -9.76 -1.65 -9.46
N ALA A 304 -9.41 -1.39 -8.21
CA ALA A 304 -9.51 -2.38 -7.13
C ALA A 304 -10.95 -2.86 -6.95
N GLU A 305 -11.89 -1.90 -6.95
CA GLU A 305 -13.33 -2.15 -6.89
C GLU A 305 -13.85 -2.96 -8.10
N LYS A 306 -13.31 -2.74 -9.30
CA LYS A 306 -13.63 -3.55 -10.49
C LYS A 306 -13.13 -4.98 -10.34
N LEU A 307 -11.88 -5.15 -9.89
CA LEU A 307 -11.26 -6.46 -9.72
C LEU A 307 -12.02 -7.32 -8.70
N GLN A 308 -12.50 -6.71 -7.61
CA GLN A 308 -13.33 -7.41 -6.62
C GLN A 308 -14.66 -7.89 -7.22
N ARG A 309 -15.33 -7.05 -8.02
CA ARG A 309 -16.58 -7.43 -8.72
C ARG A 309 -16.34 -8.53 -9.75
N ASP A 310 -15.28 -8.42 -10.55
CA ASP A 310 -14.90 -9.43 -11.54
C ASP A 310 -14.60 -10.78 -10.87
N GLY A 311 -13.90 -10.76 -9.73
CA GLY A 311 -13.68 -11.94 -8.89
C GLY A 311 -14.98 -12.56 -8.42
N ARG A 312 -15.90 -11.75 -7.87
CA ARG A 312 -17.21 -12.24 -7.41
C ARG A 312 -18.05 -12.82 -8.54
N VAL A 313 -18.07 -12.20 -9.71
CA VAL A 313 -18.75 -12.74 -10.90
C VAL A 313 -18.14 -14.09 -11.29
N SER A 314 -16.81 -14.19 -11.35
CA SER A 314 -16.11 -15.43 -11.66
C SER A 314 -16.46 -16.56 -10.67
N ASP A 315 -16.48 -16.26 -9.37
CA ASP A 315 -16.82 -17.23 -8.33
C ASP A 315 -18.27 -17.74 -8.47
N LEU A 316 -19.22 -16.82 -8.73
CA LEU A 316 -20.62 -17.17 -8.94
C LEU A 316 -20.84 -17.99 -10.22
N GLU A 317 -20.12 -17.69 -11.31
CA GLU A 317 -20.18 -18.45 -12.56
C GLU A 317 -19.58 -19.85 -12.42
N LYS A 318 -18.42 -19.98 -11.76
CA LYS A 318 -17.83 -21.28 -11.43
C LYS A 318 -18.77 -22.12 -10.58
N LEU A 319 -19.40 -21.49 -9.58
CA LEU A 319 -20.39 -22.16 -8.76
C LEU A 319 -21.56 -22.66 -9.59
N LYS A 320 -22.13 -21.80 -10.45
CA LYS A 320 -23.24 -22.15 -11.34
C LYS A 320 -22.88 -23.34 -12.24
N ALA A 321 -21.71 -23.30 -12.86
CA ALA A 321 -21.22 -24.38 -13.71
C ALA A 321 -21.05 -25.69 -12.90
N LYS A 322 -20.53 -25.62 -11.67
CA LYS A 322 -20.36 -26.79 -10.80
C LYS A 322 -21.70 -27.43 -10.43
N VAL A 323 -22.70 -26.64 -10.01
CA VAL A 323 -24.00 -27.19 -9.61
C VAL A 323 -24.83 -27.72 -10.79
N GLU A 324 -24.53 -27.29 -12.01
CA GLU A 324 -25.16 -27.77 -13.23
C GLU A 324 -24.50 -29.04 -13.80
N GLN A 325 -23.36 -29.47 -13.25
CA GLN A 325 -22.67 -30.67 -13.70
C GLN A 325 -23.50 -31.93 -13.38
N PRO A 326 -23.78 -32.78 -14.39
CA PRO A 326 -24.51 -34.02 -14.16
C PRO A 326 -23.62 -35.08 -13.47
N PHE A 327 -24.25 -35.97 -12.73
CA PHE A 327 -23.60 -37.13 -12.11
C PHE A 327 -24.54 -38.34 -12.03
N ASP A 328 -23.98 -39.51 -11.72
CA ASP A 328 -24.71 -40.77 -11.67
C ASP A 328 -25.43 -40.97 -10.32
N CYS A 329 -26.67 -41.42 -10.38
CA CYS A 329 -27.52 -41.66 -9.21
C CYS A 329 -28.41 -42.88 -9.44
N TRP A 330 -28.47 -43.78 -8.45
CA TRP A 330 -29.38 -44.93 -8.46
C TRP A 330 -30.75 -44.54 -7.91
N ALA A 331 -31.82 -45.01 -8.54
CA ALA A 331 -33.11 -45.12 -7.86
C ALA A 331 -33.03 -46.24 -6.83
N CYS A 332 -33.56 -45.99 -5.63
CA CYS A 332 -33.59 -47.02 -4.60
C CYS A 332 -34.71 -48.05 -4.84
N PHE A 333 -35.64 -47.78 -5.77
CA PHE A 333 -36.83 -48.56 -6.07
C PHE A 333 -36.86 -48.99 -7.54
N PRO A 334 -37.60 -50.06 -7.90
CA PRO A 334 -37.41 -50.73 -9.19
C PRO A 334 -38.24 -50.12 -10.32
N ASP A 335 -39.35 -49.46 -9.99
CA ASP A 335 -40.30 -48.90 -10.96
C ASP A 335 -40.00 -47.43 -11.32
N SER A 336 -38.74 -47.01 -11.21
CA SER A 336 -38.34 -45.70 -11.70
C SER A 336 -38.39 -45.70 -13.22
N ALA A 337 -39.31 -44.94 -13.81
CA ALA A 337 -39.47 -44.81 -15.26
C ALA A 337 -39.38 -43.33 -15.69
N TYR A 338 -38.36 -42.62 -15.19
CA TYR A 338 -38.18 -41.21 -15.49
C TYR A 338 -37.59 -40.99 -16.89
N ALA A 339 -38.14 -40.01 -17.61
CA ALA A 339 -37.64 -39.51 -18.88
C ALA A 339 -36.64 -38.34 -18.68
N PRO A 340 -35.74 -38.08 -19.65
CA PRO A 340 -34.93 -36.87 -19.65
C PRO A 340 -35.78 -35.60 -19.51
N GLY A 341 -35.40 -34.74 -18.57
CA GLY A 341 -36.13 -33.51 -18.22
C GLY A 341 -37.08 -33.65 -17.02
N ASP A 342 -37.42 -34.87 -16.61
CA ASP A 342 -38.28 -35.09 -15.45
C ASP A 342 -37.62 -34.58 -14.16
N THR A 343 -38.45 -34.14 -13.21
CA THR A 343 -38.00 -33.85 -11.85
C THR A 343 -38.29 -35.04 -10.95
N ALA A 344 -37.27 -35.53 -10.25
CA ALA A 344 -37.39 -36.63 -9.29
C ALA A 344 -37.00 -36.18 -7.87
N ASP A 345 -37.57 -36.85 -6.87
CA ASP A 345 -37.21 -36.69 -5.47
C ASP A 345 -35.95 -37.49 -5.14
N ALA A 346 -35.04 -36.92 -4.34
CA ALA A 346 -33.79 -37.55 -3.97
C ALA A 346 -33.51 -37.52 -2.47
N ALA A 347 -33.08 -38.66 -1.93
CA ALA A 347 -32.53 -38.78 -0.59
C ALA A 347 -31.07 -38.36 -0.62
N GLU A 348 -30.86 -37.10 -0.26
CA GLU A 348 -29.54 -36.58 0.08
C GLU A 348 -29.46 -36.50 1.61
N ILE A 349 -28.36 -37.02 2.16
CA ILE A 349 -28.06 -36.92 3.59
C ILE A 349 -27.84 -35.44 3.94
N PRO A 350 -28.72 -34.82 4.75
CA PRO A 350 -28.64 -33.38 5.00
C PRO A 350 -27.31 -32.98 5.64
N GLY A 351 -26.58 -32.06 5.00
CA GLY A 351 -25.31 -31.55 5.53
C GLY A 351 -24.07 -32.32 5.05
N PHE A 352 -24.20 -33.62 4.80
CA PHE A 352 -23.12 -34.44 4.25
C PHE A 352 -23.26 -34.61 2.73
N TRP A 353 -22.98 -33.54 1.97
CA TRP A 353 -22.73 -33.66 0.54
C TRP A 353 -21.24 -33.97 0.32
N ASN A 354 -20.91 -35.27 0.28
CA ASN A 354 -19.60 -35.69 -0.22
C ASN A 354 -19.64 -35.73 -1.76
N ASP A 355 -19.00 -34.74 -2.37
CA ASP A 355 -18.87 -34.63 -3.82
C ASP A 355 -17.76 -35.52 -4.39
N GLU A 356 -16.98 -36.20 -3.53
CA GLU A 356 -15.92 -37.10 -3.96
C GLU A 356 -16.53 -38.37 -4.59
N PRO A 357 -16.41 -38.54 -5.91
CA PRO A 357 -16.99 -39.67 -6.58
C PRO A 357 -16.16 -40.93 -6.32
N THR A 358 -16.83 -42.03 -6.00
CA THR A 358 -16.16 -43.34 -5.94
C THR A 358 -16.40 -44.09 -7.26
N PRO A 359 -15.35 -44.46 -8.02
CA PRO A 359 -15.54 -45.22 -9.25
C PRO A 359 -16.08 -46.62 -8.94
N ARG A 360 -17.10 -47.03 -9.70
CA ARG A 360 -17.77 -48.33 -9.58
C ARG A 360 -18.07 -48.88 -10.97
N GLU A 361 -18.29 -50.19 -11.03
CA GLU A 361 -18.76 -50.89 -12.21
C GLU A 361 -19.95 -51.78 -11.85
N THR A 362 -20.86 -51.97 -12.79
CA THR A 362 -21.98 -52.90 -12.66
C THR A 362 -22.29 -53.53 -14.01
N THR A 363 -22.80 -54.76 -13.99
CA THR A 363 -23.34 -55.43 -15.17
C THR A 363 -24.83 -55.12 -15.30
N MET A 364 -25.24 -54.54 -16.42
CA MET A 364 -26.64 -54.28 -16.79
C MET A 364 -27.16 -55.38 -17.73
N GLY A 365 -28.48 -55.56 -17.84
CA GLY A 365 -29.13 -56.54 -18.72
C GLY A 365 -29.48 -57.85 -18.02
N ILE A 366 -29.42 -57.91 -16.69
CA ILE A 366 -29.64 -59.12 -15.88
C ILE A 366 -30.83 -58.96 -14.94
N ARG A 367 -31.08 -57.75 -14.42
CA ARG A 367 -32.00 -57.56 -13.29
C ARG A 367 -33.46 -57.42 -13.71
N PHE A 368 -33.71 -56.76 -14.84
CA PHE A 368 -35.06 -56.43 -15.32
C PHE A 368 -35.50 -57.27 -16.52
N ASP A 369 -34.74 -58.30 -16.86
CA ASP A 369 -34.98 -59.13 -18.04
C ASP A 369 -34.84 -60.62 -17.72
N PRO A 370 -35.88 -61.22 -17.12
CA PRO A 370 -35.86 -62.63 -16.72
C PRO A 370 -35.76 -63.60 -17.91
N GLU A 371 -35.96 -63.11 -19.13
CA GLU A 371 -35.89 -63.90 -20.36
C GLU A 371 -34.58 -63.73 -21.13
N PHE A 372 -33.61 -62.99 -20.57
CA PHE A 372 -32.27 -62.78 -21.17
C PHE A 372 -32.33 -62.27 -22.63
N ARG A 373 -33.34 -61.46 -22.95
CA ARG A 373 -33.55 -60.81 -24.25
C ARG A 373 -32.59 -59.65 -24.52
N VAL A 374 -32.03 -59.05 -23.47
CA VAL A 374 -31.13 -57.91 -23.47
C VAL A 374 -29.71 -58.42 -23.17
N PRO A 375 -28.73 -58.15 -24.04
CA PRO A 375 -27.36 -58.59 -23.80
C PRO A 375 -26.76 -57.86 -22.58
N GLU A 376 -26.01 -58.62 -21.79
CA GLU A 376 -25.28 -58.07 -20.64
C GLU A 376 -24.29 -56.99 -21.08
N ARG A 377 -24.19 -55.91 -20.31
CA ARG A 377 -23.25 -54.81 -20.59
C ARG A 377 -22.63 -54.29 -19.31
N GLN A 378 -21.30 -54.18 -19.29
CA GLN A 378 -20.57 -53.50 -18.23
C GLN A 378 -20.79 -51.98 -18.32
N VAL A 379 -21.13 -51.36 -17.19
CA VAL A 379 -21.34 -49.92 -17.07
C VAL A 379 -20.52 -49.39 -15.90
N SER A 380 -19.53 -48.57 -16.22
CA SER A 380 -18.77 -47.80 -15.21
C SER A 380 -19.54 -46.52 -14.84
N TYR A 381 -19.52 -46.17 -13.57
CA TYR A 381 -20.20 -45.00 -13.01
C TYR A 381 -19.46 -44.46 -11.80
N TYR A 382 -19.80 -43.24 -11.42
CA TYR A 382 -19.21 -42.56 -10.25
C TYR A 382 -20.25 -42.44 -9.15
N GLU A 383 -20.14 -43.30 -8.15
CA GLU A 383 -21.05 -43.34 -7.02
C GLU A 383 -20.90 -42.12 -6.12
N ARG A 384 -22.04 -41.58 -5.68
CA ARG A 384 -22.18 -40.58 -4.61
C ARG A 384 -23.25 -41.03 -3.61
N LYS A 385 -23.22 -40.50 -2.38
CA LYS A 385 -24.21 -40.78 -1.32
C LYS A 385 -25.56 -40.05 -1.57
N ILE A 386 -26.23 -40.43 -2.65
CA ILE A 386 -27.55 -39.91 -3.03
C ILE A 386 -28.31 -40.96 -3.84
N ASN A 387 -29.61 -41.08 -3.58
CA ASN A 387 -30.52 -41.97 -4.32
C ASN A 387 -31.78 -41.24 -4.75
N LEU A 388 -32.37 -41.63 -5.89
CA LEU A 388 -33.75 -41.26 -6.20
C LEU A 388 -34.68 -42.08 -5.31
N ILE A 389 -35.69 -41.43 -4.77
CA ILE A 389 -36.65 -42.05 -3.86
C ILE A 389 -38.07 -42.00 -4.41
N PRO A 390 -38.97 -42.86 -3.90
CA PRO A 390 -40.38 -42.82 -4.28
C PRO A 390 -40.98 -41.43 -4.03
N ALA A 391 -41.85 -41.01 -4.94
CA ALA A 391 -42.56 -39.74 -4.82
C ALA A 391 -43.45 -39.71 -3.56
N GLY A 392 -43.63 -38.53 -2.98
CA GLY A 392 -44.50 -38.30 -1.82
C GLY A 392 -43.80 -38.45 -0.46
N LEU A 393 -42.54 -38.92 -0.45
CA LEU A 393 -41.68 -38.79 0.72
C LEU A 393 -41.24 -37.33 0.92
N PRO A 394 -41.02 -36.88 2.18
CA PRO A 394 -40.66 -35.50 2.42
C PRO A 394 -39.29 -35.18 1.80
N THR A 395 -39.27 -34.31 0.79
CA THR A 395 -38.05 -33.74 0.21
C THR A 395 -38.08 -32.22 0.25
N GLY A 396 -36.90 -31.60 0.17
CA GLY A 396 -36.74 -30.15 0.12
C GLY A 396 -36.14 -29.71 -1.20
N GLN A 397 -35.62 -28.50 -1.23
CA GLN A 397 -34.76 -28.03 -2.31
C GLN A 397 -33.41 -27.64 -1.73
N LEU A 398 -32.34 -28.02 -2.43
CA LEU A 398 -30.99 -27.66 -2.02
C LEU A 398 -30.75 -26.16 -2.20
N ARG A 399 -29.99 -25.58 -1.26
CA ARG A 399 -29.54 -24.20 -1.33
C ARG A 399 -28.04 -24.17 -1.10
N HIS A 400 -27.32 -23.44 -1.95
CA HIS A 400 -25.88 -23.34 -1.83
C HIS A 400 -25.49 -22.32 -0.75
N ALA A 401 -24.42 -22.61 0.02
CA ALA A 401 -23.94 -21.77 1.12
C ALA A 401 -23.71 -20.31 0.71
N LEU A 402 -23.12 -20.07 -0.47
CA LEU A 402 -22.87 -18.72 -1.02
C LEU A 402 -24.13 -17.89 -1.30
N THR A 403 -25.31 -18.52 -1.29
CA THR A 403 -26.60 -17.83 -1.46
C THR A 403 -27.31 -17.55 -0.14
N MET A 404 -26.73 -17.98 0.98
CA MET A 404 -27.28 -17.81 2.32
C MET A 404 -26.65 -16.59 3.02
N SER A 405 -27.39 -15.98 3.95
CA SER A 405 -26.78 -15.00 4.85
C SER A 405 -25.78 -15.69 5.78
N GLY A 406 -24.75 -14.96 6.24
CA GLY A 406 -23.77 -15.47 7.22
C GLY A 406 -24.41 -16.14 8.44
N PRO A 407 -25.41 -15.50 9.11
CA PRO A 407 -26.11 -16.13 10.24
C PRO A 407 -26.89 -17.40 9.86
N ALA A 408 -27.54 -17.43 8.70
CA ALA A 408 -28.27 -18.62 8.25
C ALA A 408 -27.32 -19.78 7.92
N LEU A 409 -26.16 -19.47 7.32
CA LEU A 409 -25.12 -20.47 7.05
C LEU A 409 -24.55 -21.02 8.35
N PHE A 410 -24.21 -20.15 9.30
CA PHE A 410 -23.71 -20.55 10.61
C PHE A 410 -24.70 -21.48 11.33
N LEU A 411 -25.99 -21.10 11.37
CA LEU A 411 -27.03 -21.93 11.98
C LEU A 411 -27.13 -23.31 11.32
N ALA A 412 -27.11 -23.37 9.98
CA ALA A 412 -27.20 -24.62 9.25
C ALA A 412 -26.01 -25.56 9.55
N VAL A 413 -24.79 -25.02 9.56
CA VAL A 413 -23.56 -25.78 9.85
C VAL A 413 -23.51 -26.22 11.32
N ALA A 414 -23.89 -25.35 12.26
CA ALA A 414 -23.84 -25.64 13.68
C ALA A 414 -24.85 -26.73 14.11
N LEU A 415 -26.02 -26.78 13.46
CA LEU A 415 -27.06 -27.76 13.79
C LEU A 415 -26.93 -29.09 13.05
N GLU A 416 -26.17 -29.14 11.96
CA GLU A 416 -26.02 -30.31 11.10
C GLU A 416 -25.57 -31.58 11.84
N PRO A 417 -24.49 -31.59 12.64
CA PRO A 417 -24.04 -32.80 13.35
C PRO A 417 -25.13 -33.38 14.26
N GLY A 418 -25.83 -32.51 14.99
CA GLY A 418 -26.92 -32.91 15.88
C GLY A 418 -28.14 -33.42 15.12
N ALA A 419 -28.46 -32.81 13.98
CA ALA A 419 -29.53 -33.28 13.11
C ALA A 419 -29.23 -34.67 12.55
N LEU A 420 -28.01 -34.92 12.05
CA LEU A 420 -27.60 -36.21 11.50
C LEU A 420 -27.59 -37.32 12.54
N ARG A 421 -27.16 -37.02 13.76
CA ARG A 421 -27.12 -38.00 14.85
C ARG A 421 -28.51 -38.29 15.43
N TRP A 422 -29.22 -37.26 15.90
CA TRP A 422 -30.42 -37.45 16.72
C TRP A 422 -31.73 -37.38 15.94
N LYS A 423 -31.72 -36.73 14.77
CA LYS A 423 -32.91 -36.55 13.92
C LYS A 423 -32.61 -36.85 12.44
N PRO A 424 -32.05 -38.04 12.12
CA PRO A 424 -31.70 -38.36 10.74
C PRO A 424 -32.96 -38.37 9.87
N CYS A 425 -32.82 -37.96 8.61
CA CYS A 425 -33.85 -38.18 7.58
C CYS A 425 -33.60 -39.50 6.85
N TRP A 426 -32.34 -39.74 6.47
CA TRP A 426 -31.90 -40.89 5.69
C TRP A 426 -30.60 -41.45 6.24
N ARG A 427 -30.43 -42.77 6.17
CA ARG A 427 -29.15 -43.46 6.44
C ARG A 427 -28.99 -44.64 5.49
N TYR A 428 -27.74 -44.99 5.21
CA TYR A 428 -27.42 -46.27 4.59
C TYR A 428 -27.13 -47.32 5.66
N GLY A 429 -27.37 -48.57 5.32
CA GLY A 429 -27.00 -49.70 6.17
C GLY A 429 -27.02 -51.01 5.41
N THR A 430 -26.58 -52.06 6.08
CA THR A 430 -26.52 -53.43 5.56
C THR A 430 -27.45 -54.31 6.37
N ILE A 431 -28.28 -55.10 5.69
CA ILE A 431 -29.16 -56.06 6.36
C ILE A 431 -28.31 -57.17 6.99
N THR A 432 -28.46 -57.41 8.29
CA THR A 432 -27.72 -58.43 9.04
C THR A 432 -28.58 -59.63 9.42
N ALA A 433 -29.87 -59.42 9.65
CA ALA A 433 -30.86 -60.48 9.82
C ALA A 433 -32.18 -60.11 9.14
N LYS A 434 -33.02 -61.09 8.81
CA LYS A 434 -34.27 -60.85 8.11
C LYS A 434 -35.36 -61.82 8.54
N ASN A 435 -36.56 -61.29 8.74
CA ASN A 435 -37.75 -62.06 9.06
C ASN A 435 -38.95 -61.52 8.26
N GLY A 436 -39.28 -62.18 7.13
CA GLY A 436 -40.38 -61.74 6.27
C GLY A 436 -40.17 -60.30 5.76
N ASP A 437 -41.05 -59.40 6.19
CA ASP A 437 -41.09 -57.97 5.85
C ASP A 437 -40.39 -57.07 6.89
N SER A 438 -39.65 -57.64 7.84
CA SER A 438 -38.75 -56.89 8.74
C SER A 438 -37.31 -57.41 8.70
N CYS A 439 -36.37 -56.57 9.09
CA CYS A 439 -34.95 -56.89 9.14
C CYS A 439 -34.19 -56.18 10.26
N ASP A 440 -33.07 -56.77 10.66
CA ASP A 440 -32.05 -56.09 11.45
C ASP A 440 -31.04 -55.48 10.48
N VAL A 441 -30.57 -54.27 10.80
CA VAL A 441 -29.71 -53.47 9.94
C VAL A 441 -28.59 -52.86 10.76
N ASP A 442 -27.36 -53.03 10.27
CA ASP A 442 -26.21 -52.25 10.74
C ASP A 442 -26.06 -51.02 9.83
N LEU A 443 -26.18 -49.83 10.42
CA LEU A 443 -26.03 -48.55 9.75
C LEU A 443 -24.56 -48.28 9.43
N GLU A 444 -24.33 -47.63 8.30
CA GLU A 444 -23.03 -47.02 8.01
C GLU A 444 -22.79 -45.87 8.98
N ALA A 445 -21.65 -45.88 9.67
CA ALA A 445 -21.24 -44.80 10.56
C ALA A 445 -21.04 -43.50 9.77
N GLU A 446 -21.54 -42.39 10.32
CA GLU A 446 -21.40 -41.08 9.71
C GLU A 446 -20.50 -40.16 10.54
N THR A 447 -19.85 -39.24 9.83
CA THR A 447 -18.98 -38.22 10.40
C THR A 447 -19.51 -36.83 10.07
N ALA A 448 -19.19 -35.86 10.91
CA ALA A 448 -19.54 -34.47 10.64
C ALA A 448 -18.85 -34.02 9.36
N ARG A 449 -19.49 -33.11 8.60
CA ARG A 449 -18.79 -32.44 7.51
C ARG A 449 -17.49 -31.81 8.02
N LEU A 450 -16.45 -31.91 7.20
CA LEU A 450 -15.19 -31.23 7.44
C LEU A 450 -15.27 -29.80 6.91
N LEU A 451 -14.98 -28.82 7.77
CA LEU A 451 -14.56 -27.50 7.28
C LEU A 451 -13.03 -27.47 7.17
N SER A 452 -12.51 -26.44 6.49
CA SER A 452 -11.08 -26.37 6.14
C SER A 452 -10.16 -26.59 7.34
N ASN A 453 -9.29 -27.61 7.24
CA ASN A 453 -8.30 -28.01 8.25
C ASN A 453 -8.85 -28.54 9.57
N GLU A 454 -10.10 -29.01 9.60
CA GLU A 454 -10.68 -29.65 10.79
C GLU A 454 -10.35 -31.15 10.85
N LYS A 455 -10.44 -31.72 12.05
CA LYS A 455 -10.37 -33.17 12.25
C LYS A 455 -11.76 -33.77 12.09
N GLU A 456 -11.81 -34.96 11.51
CA GLU A 456 -13.05 -35.71 11.37
C GLU A 456 -13.66 -36.02 12.74
N MET A 457 -14.96 -35.79 12.88
CA MET A 457 -15.71 -36.04 14.11
C MET A 457 -16.75 -37.13 13.85
N ALA A 458 -16.57 -38.28 14.47
CA ALA A 458 -17.57 -39.36 14.46
C ALA A 458 -18.86 -38.89 15.13
N LEU A 459 -20.00 -39.11 14.47
CA LEU A 459 -21.32 -38.71 14.98
C LEU A 459 -21.99 -39.80 15.79
N ASP A 460 -21.88 -41.04 15.33
CA ASP A 460 -22.57 -42.19 15.93
C ASP A 460 -21.72 -42.88 17.02
N GLY A 461 -22.38 -43.36 18.07
CA GLY A 461 -21.78 -44.36 18.98
C GLY A 461 -22.16 -45.78 18.58
N ASP A 462 -21.56 -46.80 19.21
CA ASP A 462 -21.82 -48.21 18.84
C ASP A 462 -23.30 -48.60 18.91
N ALA A 463 -24.01 -48.14 19.95
CA ALA A 463 -25.44 -48.39 20.11
C ALA A 463 -26.33 -47.63 19.11
N ASP A 464 -25.80 -46.62 18.43
CA ASP A 464 -26.51 -45.87 17.38
C ASP A 464 -26.55 -46.65 16.05
N LEU A 465 -25.63 -47.61 15.85
CA LEU A 465 -25.42 -48.23 14.54
C LEU A 465 -26.27 -49.48 14.28
N THR A 466 -26.74 -50.18 15.30
CA THR A 466 -27.55 -51.39 15.10
C THR A 466 -29.03 -51.09 15.30
N LEU A 467 -29.84 -51.43 14.30
CA LEU A 467 -31.30 -51.36 14.35
C LEU A 467 -31.88 -52.76 14.25
N ALA A 468 -32.87 -53.07 15.08
CA ALA A 468 -33.57 -54.35 15.08
C ALA A 468 -35.03 -54.19 14.64
N ASP A 469 -35.58 -55.23 14.02
CA ASP A 469 -36.99 -55.33 13.58
C ASP A 469 -37.47 -54.12 12.75
N VAL A 470 -36.61 -53.63 11.85
CA VAL A 470 -36.91 -52.51 10.96
C VAL A 470 -37.88 -52.98 9.87
N PRO A 471 -39.04 -52.33 9.70
CA PRO A 471 -39.98 -52.67 8.64
C PRO A 471 -39.43 -52.33 7.26
N ILE A 472 -39.66 -53.22 6.29
CA ILE A 472 -39.29 -53.06 4.89
C ILE A 472 -40.52 -52.55 4.11
N TRP A 473 -40.38 -51.37 3.51
CA TRP A 473 -41.37 -50.78 2.62
C TRP A 473 -40.79 -50.68 1.23
N TYR A 474 -41.09 -51.69 0.42
CA TYR A 474 -40.65 -51.75 -0.97
C TYR A 474 -41.78 -52.35 -1.83
N PRO A 475 -42.92 -51.64 -1.95
CA PRO A 475 -44.07 -52.18 -2.65
C PRO A 475 -43.73 -52.46 -4.12
N PRO A 476 -44.34 -53.50 -4.72
CA PRO A 476 -45.33 -54.41 -4.11
C PRO A 476 -44.75 -55.59 -3.31
N CYS A 477 -43.43 -55.80 -3.27
CA CYS A 477 -42.83 -57.05 -2.76
C CYS A 477 -42.27 -56.98 -1.34
N ASN A 478 -42.13 -55.79 -0.76
CA ASN A 478 -41.59 -55.56 0.58
C ASN A 478 -40.31 -56.38 0.82
N GLY A 479 -40.30 -57.23 1.84
CA GLY A 479 -39.12 -58.01 2.19
C GLY A 479 -38.79 -59.12 1.19
N ALA A 480 -39.64 -59.49 0.24
CA ALA A 480 -39.44 -60.70 -0.58
C ALA A 480 -38.14 -60.66 -1.43
N VAL A 481 -37.69 -59.49 -1.85
CA VAL A 481 -36.51 -59.32 -2.72
C VAL A 481 -35.19 -59.07 -1.96
N PHE A 482 -35.27 -58.78 -0.67
CA PHE A 482 -34.10 -58.46 0.17
C PHE A 482 -33.48 -59.71 0.79
N GLN A 483 -32.15 -59.69 0.93
CA GLN A 483 -31.34 -60.74 1.52
C GLN A 483 -30.35 -60.16 2.54
N ILE A 484 -29.83 -61.02 3.42
CA ILE A 484 -28.75 -60.64 4.33
C ILE A 484 -27.52 -60.24 3.49
N GLY A 485 -26.91 -59.11 3.85
CA GLY A 485 -25.80 -58.50 3.12
C GLY A 485 -26.21 -57.45 2.08
N ASP A 486 -27.51 -57.29 1.76
CA ASP A 486 -27.94 -56.22 0.87
C ASP A 486 -27.73 -54.85 1.52
N GLU A 487 -27.15 -53.91 0.78
CA GLU A 487 -27.02 -52.50 1.16
C GLU A 487 -28.31 -51.75 0.83
N VAL A 488 -28.87 -51.09 1.84
CA VAL A 488 -30.21 -50.49 1.77
C VAL A 488 -30.21 -49.03 2.18
N LEU A 489 -31.22 -48.31 1.70
CA LEU A 489 -31.53 -46.95 2.11
C LEU A 489 -32.67 -46.99 3.14
N LEU A 490 -32.44 -46.36 4.28
CA LEU A 490 -33.40 -46.22 5.36
C LEU A 490 -33.96 -44.81 5.40
N TRP A 491 -35.26 -44.71 5.65
CA TRP A 491 -35.99 -43.49 5.95
C TRP A 491 -36.42 -43.49 7.42
N PHE A 492 -36.28 -42.35 8.08
CA PHE A 492 -36.74 -42.15 9.45
C PHE A 492 -37.96 -41.22 9.46
N ASP A 493 -39.14 -41.82 9.63
CA ASP A 493 -40.40 -41.08 9.60
C ASP A 493 -40.49 -40.10 10.77
N GLY A 494 -40.87 -38.86 10.48
CA GLY A 494 -40.89 -37.77 11.47
C GLY A 494 -39.52 -37.37 12.03
N TRP A 495 -38.42 -37.73 11.36
CA TRP A 495 -37.03 -37.43 11.77
C TRP A 495 -36.70 -37.98 13.16
N THR A 496 -37.12 -39.22 13.42
CA THR A 496 -36.85 -39.92 14.69
C THR A 496 -36.23 -41.29 14.45
N ARG A 497 -35.20 -41.62 15.23
CA ARG A 497 -34.58 -42.96 15.22
C ARG A 497 -35.53 -44.08 15.64
N ALA A 498 -36.65 -43.75 16.29
CA ALA A 498 -37.64 -44.72 16.75
C ALA A 498 -38.57 -45.24 15.64
N LYS A 499 -38.54 -44.64 14.43
CA LYS A 499 -39.40 -45.04 13.29
C LYS A 499 -38.58 -45.25 12.01
N PRO A 500 -37.59 -46.16 12.02
CA PRO A 500 -36.85 -46.49 10.81
C PRO A 500 -37.72 -47.31 9.86
N LYS A 501 -37.44 -47.20 8.56
CA LYS A 501 -38.08 -48.00 7.52
C LYS A 501 -37.10 -48.18 6.37
N VAL A 502 -36.88 -49.41 5.93
CA VAL A 502 -36.11 -49.68 4.70
C VAL A 502 -36.99 -49.30 3.50
N ILE A 503 -36.53 -48.40 2.64
CA ILE A 503 -37.32 -47.89 1.51
C ILE A 503 -36.80 -48.35 0.14
N GLY A 504 -35.68 -49.07 0.11
CA GLY A 504 -35.07 -49.53 -1.13
C GLY A 504 -33.60 -49.89 -1.01
N PHE A 505 -33.00 -50.24 -2.14
CA PHE A 505 -31.59 -50.58 -2.25
C PHE A 505 -30.72 -49.32 -2.37
N ARG A 506 -29.48 -49.39 -1.90
CA ARG A 506 -28.47 -48.35 -2.17
C ARG A 506 -28.07 -48.33 -3.65
N ARG A 507 -27.99 -49.50 -4.28
CA ARG A 507 -27.56 -49.72 -5.67
C ARG A 507 -28.39 -50.84 -6.27
N GLU A 508 -28.50 -50.88 -7.59
CA GLU A 508 -29.02 -52.03 -8.34
C GLU A 508 -30.40 -52.52 -7.82
N PRO A 509 -31.43 -51.67 -7.84
CA PRO A 509 -32.74 -52.02 -7.31
C PRO A 509 -33.29 -53.27 -8.00
N LYS A 510 -33.83 -54.21 -7.21
CA LYS A 510 -34.35 -55.49 -7.71
C LYS A 510 -35.84 -55.35 -8.04
N PRO A 511 -36.30 -55.75 -9.24
CA PRO A 511 -37.73 -55.79 -9.55
C PRO A 511 -38.43 -56.96 -8.85
N VAL A 512 -39.76 -56.93 -8.87
CA VAL A 512 -40.63 -57.91 -8.18
C VAL A 512 -40.76 -59.25 -8.92
N ALA A 513 -39.97 -59.52 -9.96
CA ALA A 513 -40.13 -60.73 -10.75
C ALA A 513 -39.89 -62.01 -9.92
N GLN A 514 -40.90 -62.88 -9.92
CA GLN A 514 -41.04 -64.17 -9.25
C GLN A 514 -39.73 -64.98 -9.20
N GLY A 515 -39.15 -65.14 -8.00
CA GLY A 515 -38.15 -66.17 -7.67
C GLY A 515 -36.85 -66.14 -8.48
N ARG A 516 -35.70 -66.12 -7.80
CA ARG A 516 -34.49 -66.66 -8.42
C ARG A 516 -34.77 -68.13 -8.77
N GLN A 517 -34.75 -68.52 -10.04
CA GLN A 517 -34.30 -69.86 -10.37
C GLN A 517 -32.77 -69.83 -10.36
N SER A 518 -32.20 -70.39 -9.30
CA SER A 518 -30.79 -70.74 -9.29
C SER A 518 -30.56 -71.88 -10.28
N TRP A 519 -29.39 -71.96 -10.92
CA TRP A 519 -28.95 -73.15 -11.65
C TRP A 519 -28.95 -74.44 -10.80
N ARG A 520 -29.11 -74.34 -9.47
CA ARG A 520 -29.31 -75.47 -8.56
C ARG A 520 -30.75 -75.99 -8.51
N ASP A 521 -31.72 -75.26 -9.06
CA ASP A 521 -33.15 -75.58 -9.05
C ASP A 521 -33.68 -76.03 -10.43
N ILE A 522 -32.80 -76.39 -11.37
CA ILE A 522 -33.12 -77.00 -12.67
C ILE A 522 -32.65 -78.45 -12.70
#